data_AF-A0A6I9MZZ3-F1
#
_entry.id   AF-A0A6I9MZZ3-F1
#
_cell.length_a   1.000
_cell.length_b   1.000
_cell.length_c   1.000
_cell.angle_alpha   90.00
_cell.angle_beta   90.00
_cell.angle_gamma   90.00
#
_symmetry.space_group_name_H-M   'P 1'
#
loop_
_entity.id
_entity.type
_entity.pdbx_description
1 polymer ?
#
loop_
_entity_poly.entity_id
_entity_poly.type
_entity_poly.pdbx_seq_one_letter_code
_entity_poly.pdbx_strand_id
1 'polypeptide(L)'
;ALYVLDFFWNEAWYLKTIDICHDHFGWYLGWGDCVWLPYLYTLQGLYLVYHPVQLSSVHALAVLSLGLVGYYIFRSTNHQKDLFRRTEGSCSIWGSKPTYIECSYNSGDGGLHRSKLMTSGFWGMARHLNYTGDLMGSLAYCAACGFGHILPYFYIVYMTILLVHRCVRDEHRCSSKYGKDWKRYTDVVPRRLIPGVF
;
A
#
# COMPACT_ATOMS: atom_id res chain seq x y z
N ALA A 1 -6.49 12.63 10.66
CA ALA A 1 -7.00 13.61 9.67
C ALA A 1 -6.19 13.60 8.37
N LEU A 2 -4.87 13.81 8.40
CA LEU A 2 -4.03 13.91 7.18
C LEU A 2 -4.21 12.74 6.20
N TYR A 3 -4.20 11.49 6.68
CA TYR A 3 -4.40 10.31 5.83
C TYR A 3 -5.74 10.31 5.07
N VAL A 4 -6.82 10.78 5.70
CA VAL A 4 -8.16 10.86 5.09
C VAL A 4 -8.21 11.99 4.05
N LEU A 5 -7.64 13.15 4.37
CA LEU A 5 -7.54 14.26 3.41
C LEU A 5 -6.72 13.87 2.18
N ASP A 6 -5.61 13.17 2.40
CA ASP A 6 -4.73 12.65 1.36
C ASP A 6 -5.42 11.58 0.49
N PHE A 7 -6.30 10.76 1.06
CA PHE A 7 -7.16 9.87 0.30
C PHE A 7 -8.07 10.66 -0.66
N PHE A 8 -8.84 11.63 -0.16
CA PHE A 8 -9.78 12.39 -1.00
C PHE A 8 -9.06 13.26 -2.04
N TRP A 9 -7.90 13.82 -1.71
CA TRP A 9 -7.09 14.56 -2.69
C TRP A 9 -6.67 13.68 -3.89
N ASN A 10 -6.54 12.37 -3.67
CA ASN A 10 -6.09 11.41 -4.68
C ASN A 10 -7.16 10.36 -5.00
N GLU A 11 -8.43 10.71 -4.83
CA GLU A 11 -9.58 9.81 -4.98
C GLU A 11 -9.59 9.08 -6.33
N ALA A 12 -9.18 9.76 -7.41
CA ALA A 12 -9.09 9.17 -8.75
C ALA A 12 -8.17 7.94 -8.82
N TRP A 13 -7.23 7.77 -7.88
CA TRP A 13 -6.38 6.59 -7.81
C TRP A 13 -7.12 5.38 -7.23
N TYR A 14 -8.10 5.63 -6.36
CA TYR A 14 -8.92 4.58 -5.73
C TYR A 14 -9.78 3.84 -6.75
N LEU A 15 -10.26 4.53 -7.79
CA LEU A 15 -11.02 3.92 -8.89
C LEU A 15 -10.25 2.83 -9.66
N LYS A 16 -8.93 2.74 -9.48
CA LYS A 16 -8.04 1.76 -10.13
C LYS A 16 -7.68 0.58 -9.20
N THR A 17 -8.29 0.50 -8.03
CA THR A 17 -8.01 -0.55 -7.03
C THR A 17 -8.70 -1.87 -7.37
N ILE A 18 -8.28 -2.95 -6.72
CA ILE A 18 -8.87 -4.28 -6.90
C ILE A 18 -10.34 -4.27 -6.48
N ASP A 19 -10.62 -3.64 -5.34
CA ASP A 19 -11.96 -3.58 -4.74
C ASP A 19 -12.98 -2.97 -5.72
N ILE A 20 -12.60 -1.92 -6.45
CA ILE A 20 -13.48 -1.25 -7.43
C ILE A 20 -13.49 -1.95 -8.79
N CYS A 21 -12.34 -2.37 -9.31
CA CYS A 21 -12.25 -2.89 -10.68
C CYS A 21 -12.67 -4.37 -10.81
N HIS A 22 -12.66 -5.13 -9.71
CA HIS A 22 -12.77 -6.60 -9.79
C HIS A 22 -13.61 -7.25 -8.71
N ASP A 23 -13.75 -6.67 -7.52
CA ASP A 23 -14.53 -7.29 -6.47
C ASP A 23 -16.01 -6.93 -6.64
N HIS A 24 -16.88 -7.93 -6.67
CA HIS A 24 -18.32 -7.72 -6.77
C HIS A 24 -18.88 -7.25 -5.43
N PHE A 25 -19.70 -6.19 -5.47
CA PHE A 25 -20.32 -5.66 -4.26
C PHE A 25 -21.28 -6.67 -3.62
N GLY A 26 -21.21 -6.77 -2.29
CA GLY A 26 -22.01 -7.68 -1.49
C GLY A 26 -21.83 -7.41 0.00
N TRP A 27 -22.38 -8.30 0.83
CA TRP A 27 -22.36 -8.13 2.30
C TRP A 27 -20.96 -7.86 2.87
N TYR A 28 -19.94 -8.60 2.40
CA TYR A 28 -18.56 -8.42 2.85
C TYR A 28 -18.05 -6.99 2.68
N LEU A 29 -18.24 -6.39 1.49
CA LEU A 29 -17.81 -5.01 1.22
C LEU A 29 -18.70 -4.01 1.96
N GLY A 30 -20.03 -4.16 1.89
CA GLY A 30 -20.94 -3.23 2.56
C GLY A 30 -20.78 -3.20 4.08
N TRP A 31 -20.59 -4.34 4.74
CA TRP A 31 -20.32 -4.39 6.17
C TRP A 31 -18.91 -3.89 6.51
N GLY A 32 -17.92 -4.23 5.67
CA GLY A 32 -16.54 -3.75 5.80
C GLY A 32 -16.48 -2.23 5.84
N ASP A 33 -17.12 -1.58 4.86
CA ASP A 33 -17.10 -0.12 4.71
C ASP A 33 -17.89 0.60 5.80
N CYS A 34 -19.08 0.11 6.14
CA CYS A 34 -20.00 0.79 7.06
C CYS A 34 -19.74 0.51 8.54
N VAL A 35 -19.16 -0.66 8.88
CA VAL A 35 -19.02 -1.11 10.27
C VAL A 35 -17.57 -1.38 10.61
N TRP A 36 -16.87 -2.21 9.83
CA TRP A 36 -15.52 -2.60 10.21
C TRP A 36 -14.54 -1.43 10.23
N LEU A 37 -14.49 -0.64 9.14
CA LEU A 37 -13.56 0.48 9.04
C LEU A 37 -13.77 1.53 10.15
N PRO A 38 -14.99 2.07 10.40
CA PRO A 38 -15.17 3.12 11.40
C PRO A 38 -14.84 2.65 12.82
N TYR A 39 -15.17 1.40 13.17
CA TYR A 39 -14.94 0.88 14.53
C TYR A 39 -13.49 0.48 14.75
N LEU A 40 -12.87 -0.22 13.80
CA LEU A 40 -11.49 -0.68 13.96
C LEU A 40 -10.48 0.47 13.84
N TYR A 41 -10.69 1.41 12.90
CA TYR A 41 -9.69 2.44 12.60
C TYR A 41 -9.72 3.60 13.61
N THR A 42 -10.75 3.67 14.46
CA THR A 42 -10.84 4.64 15.57
C THR A 42 -10.44 4.04 16.92
N LEU A 43 -10.07 2.76 16.96
CA LEU A 43 -9.78 2.01 18.18
C LEU A 43 -8.70 2.68 19.05
N GLN A 44 -7.65 3.22 18.44
CA GLN A 44 -6.56 3.91 19.14
C GLN A 44 -7.06 5.19 19.80
N GLY A 45 -7.90 5.95 19.09
CA GLY A 45 -8.52 7.16 19.62
C GLY A 45 -9.43 6.83 20.81
N LEU A 46 -10.27 5.80 20.67
CA LEU A 46 -11.14 5.32 21.74
C LEU A 46 -10.32 4.85 22.96
N TYR A 47 -9.26 4.08 22.74
CA TYR A 47 -8.38 3.59 23.79
C TYR A 47 -7.76 4.76 24.58
N LEU A 48 -7.23 5.77 23.90
CA LEU A 48 -6.57 6.92 24.54
C LEU A 48 -7.51 7.79 25.38
N VAL A 49 -8.82 7.77 25.10
CA VAL A 49 -9.84 8.45 25.93
C VAL A 49 -9.94 7.79 27.31
N TYR A 50 -9.93 6.46 27.37
CA TYR A 50 -10.06 5.71 28.63
C TYR A 50 -8.72 5.39 29.30
N HIS A 51 -7.63 5.41 28.54
CA HIS A 51 -6.28 5.13 28.99
C HIS A 51 -5.33 6.25 28.54
N PRO A 52 -5.28 7.38 29.26
CA PRO A 52 -4.36 8.46 28.92
C PRO A 52 -2.91 7.98 29.00
N VAL A 53 -2.21 8.02 27.87
CA VAL A 53 -0.80 7.63 27.77
C VAL A 53 0.05 8.87 27.58
N GLN A 54 1.03 9.06 28.46
CA GLN A 54 2.06 10.08 28.33
C GLN A 54 3.34 9.43 27.81
N LEU A 55 3.65 9.64 26.53
CA LEU A 55 4.89 9.17 25.94
C LEU A 55 6.05 10.09 26.34
N SER A 56 7.22 9.51 26.61
CA SER A 56 8.42 10.34 26.73
C SER A 56 8.76 10.98 25.38
N SER A 57 9.46 12.11 25.39
CA SER A 57 9.79 12.85 24.16
C SER A 57 10.52 11.98 23.13
N VAL A 58 11.37 11.05 23.58
CA VAL A 58 12.09 10.11 22.72
C VAL A 58 11.12 9.14 22.03
N HIS A 59 10.18 8.55 22.77
CA HIS A 59 9.18 7.65 22.18
C HIS A 59 8.25 8.41 21.23
N ALA A 60 7.79 9.60 21.63
CA ALA A 60 6.95 10.43 20.78
C ALA A 60 7.66 10.79 19.45
N LEU A 61 8.95 11.16 19.51
CA LEU A 61 9.74 11.46 18.32
C LEU A 61 9.95 10.24 17.43
N ALA A 62 10.20 9.07 18.02
CA ALA A 62 10.35 7.82 17.29
C ALA A 62 9.05 7.41 16.57
N VAL A 63 7.91 7.48 17.25
CA VAL A 63 6.59 7.20 16.67
C VAL A 63 6.25 8.18 15.56
N LEU A 64 6.50 9.47 15.77
CA LEU A 64 6.28 10.50 14.75
C LEU A 64 7.15 10.25 13.52
N SER A 65 8.43 9.95 13.73
CA SER A 65 9.38 9.67 12.66
C SER A 65 8.98 8.41 11.87
N LEU A 66 8.56 7.34 12.56
CA LEU A 66 8.04 6.13 11.93
C LEU A 66 6.83 6.45 11.04
N GLY A 67 5.87 7.22 11.56
CA GLY A 67 4.67 7.62 10.82
C GLY A 67 4.99 8.49 9.60
N LEU A 68 5.87 9.48 9.73
CA LEU A 68 6.27 10.37 8.65
C LEU A 68 7.04 9.63 7.54
N VAL A 69 7.99 8.76 7.92
CA VAL A 69 8.73 7.94 6.95
C VAL A 69 7.79 6.96 6.25
N GLY A 70 6.90 6.30 7.00
CA GLY A 70 5.89 5.40 6.44
C GLY A 70 4.99 6.11 5.43
N TYR A 71 4.46 7.28 5.80
CA TYR A 71 3.65 8.11 4.92
C TYR A 71 4.41 8.54 3.67
N TYR A 72 5.67 8.99 3.81
CA TYR A 72 6.52 9.36 2.68
C TYR A 72 6.71 8.18 1.72
N ILE A 73 7.04 6.99 2.22
CA ILE A 73 7.21 5.78 1.39
C ILE A 73 5.90 5.44 0.69
N PHE A 74 4.78 5.38 1.41
CA PHE A 74 3.46 5.09 0.85
C PHE A 74 3.10 6.06 -0.29
N ARG A 75 3.18 7.35 0.00
CA ARG A 75 2.75 8.42 -0.91
C ARG A 75 3.69 8.53 -2.11
N SER A 76 5.00 8.52 -1.88
CA SER A 76 6.00 8.62 -2.94
C SER A 76 5.98 7.41 -3.86
N THR A 77 5.84 6.19 -3.32
CA THR A 77 5.72 4.97 -4.14
C THR A 77 4.48 5.01 -5.04
N ASN A 78 3.32 5.41 -4.51
CA ASN A 78 2.11 5.55 -5.33
C ASN A 78 2.23 6.68 -6.37
N HIS A 79 2.82 7.81 -6.00
CA HIS A 79 3.07 8.91 -6.91
C HIS A 79 3.99 8.50 -8.07
N GLN A 80 5.09 7.77 -7.81
CA GLN A 80 5.98 7.27 -8.86
C GLN A 80 5.21 6.41 -9.87
N LYS A 81 4.33 5.51 -9.41
CA LYS A 81 3.48 4.69 -10.28
C LYS A 81 2.52 5.53 -11.11
N ASP A 82 1.85 6.51 -10.51
CA ASP A 82 0.90 7.37 -11.23
C ASP A 82 1.62 8.23 -12.27
N LEU A 83 2.72 8.89 -11.89
CA LEU A 83 3.55 9.69 -12.80
C LEU A 83 4.07 8.84 -13.97
N PHE A 84 4.61 7.66 -13.69
CA PHE A 84 5.10 6.74 -14.72
C PHE A 84 4.00 6.33 -15.71
N ARG A 85 2.79 6.02 -15.20
CA ARG A 85 1.65 5.64 -16.05
C ARG A 85 1.14 6.80 -16.90
N ARG A 86 1.01 8.01 -16.33
CA ARG A 86 0.51 9.20 -17.05
C ARG A 86 1.46 9.67 -18.15
N THR A 87 2.76 9.48 -17.96
CA THR A 87 3.81 9.89 -18.90
C THR A 87 4.24 8.77 -19.85
N GLU A 88 3.61 7.60 -19.75
CA GLU A 88 3.99 6.38 -20.48
C GLU A 88 5.50 6.05 -20.36
N GLY A 89 6.09 6.35 -19.20
CA GLY A 89 7.53 6.17 -18.92
C GLY A 89 8.43 7.34 -19.33
N SER A 90 7.87 8.43 -19.87
CA SER A 90 8.59 9.67 -20.21
C SER A 90 8.67 10.60 -18.99
N CYS A 91 9.20 10.10 -17.88
CA CYS A 91 9.42 10.87 -16.65
C CYS A 91 10.81 10.62 -16.06
N SER A 92 11.12 11.28 -14.94
CA SER A 92 12.33 11.05 -14.16
C SER A 92 11.93 10.48 -12.79
N ILE A 93 12.56 9.38 -12.39
CA ILE A 93 12.38 8.75 -11.08
C ILE A 93 13.74 8.79 -10.38
N TRP A 94 13.80 9.53 -9.26
CA TRP A 94 15.06 9.81 -8.53
C TRP A 94 16.17 10.40 -9.41
N GLY A 95 15.81 11.35 -10.29
CA GLY A 95 16.78 12.06 -11.12
C GLY A 95 17.25 11.29 -12.37
N SER A 96 16.81 10.05 -12.58
CA SER A 96 17.18 9.22 -13.73
C SER A 96 15.96 8.79 -14.54
N LYS A 97 16.16 8.45 -15.81
CA LYS A 97 15.12 7.85 -16.65
C LYS A 97 14.72 6.49 -16.06
N PRO A 98 13.42 6.21 -15.85
CA PRO A 98 12.99 4.96 -15.25
C PRO A 98 13.29 3.77 -16.13
N THR A 99 13.75 2.69 -15.52
CA THR A 99 13.81 1.36 -16.14
C THR A 99 12.45 0.67 -16.00
N TYR A 100 12.07 -0.11 -17.01
CA TYR A 100 10.81 -0.85 -17.03
C TYR A 100 10.88 -2.06 -17.98
N ILE A 101 9.89 -2.94 -17.86
CA ILE A 101 9.64 -4.06 -18.76
C ILE A 101 8.33 -3.79 -19.51
N GLU A 102 8.39 -3.82 -20.83
CA GLU A 102 7.18 -3.79 -21.66
C GLU A 102 6.51 -5.16 -21.64
N CYS A 103 5.21 -5.16 -21.41
CA CYS A 103 4.38 -6.35 -21.30
C CYS A 103 3.27 -6.28 -22.32
N SER A 104 2.92 -7.41 -22.91
CA SER A 104 1.72 -7.54 -23.75
C SER A 104 0.74 -8.52 -23.12
N TYR A 105 -0.54 -8.19 -23.11
CA TYR A 105 -1.58 -9.06 -22.58
C TYR A 105 -2.84 -8.99 -23.44
N ASN A 106 -3.56 -10.10 -23.52
CA ASN A 106 -4.88 -10.15 -24.13
C ASN A 106 -5.92 -9.74 -23.09
N SER A 107 -6.78 -8.81 -23.44
CA SER A 107 -7.94 -8.43 -22.63
C SER A 107 -9.07 -9.45 -22.83
N GLY A 108 -10.03 -9.47 -21.90
CA GLY A 108 -11.15 -10.42 -21.93
C GLY A 108 -12.09 -10.28 -23.12
N ASP A 109 -12.02 -9.13 -23.81
CA ASP A 109 -12.69 -8.80 -25.06
C ASP A 109 -11.89 -9.22 -26.32
N GLY A 110 -10.72 -9.83 -26.16
CA GLY A 110 -9.86 -10.30 -27.25
C GLY A 110 -8.88 -9.24 -27.78
N GLY A 111 -8.84 -8.03 -27.20
CA GLY A 111 -7.89 -6.99 -27.58
C GLY A 111 -6.47 -7.26 -27.09
N LEU A 112 -5.46 -7.01 -27.93
CA LEU A 112 -4.05 -7.02 -27.51
C LEU A 112 -3.67 -5.65 -26.92
N HIS A 113 -3.29 -5.62 -25.65
CA HIS A 113 -2.88 -4.40 -24.96
C HIS A 113 -1.42 -4.45 -24.54
N ARG A 114 -0.78 -3.27 -24.53
CA ARG A 114 0.58 -3.07 -24.04
C ARG A 114 0.56 -2.34 -22.71
N SER A 115 1.44 -2.74 -21.81
CA SER A 115 1.64 -2.13 -20.48
C SER A 115 3.12 -2.06 -20.17
N LYS A 116 3.50 -1.21 -19.21
CA LYS A 116 4.88 -1.06 -18.75
C LYS A 116 4.95 -1.32 -17.25
N LEU A 117 5.83 -2.23 -16.84
CA LEU A 117 6.11 -2.54 -15.42
C LEU A 117 7.42 -1.88 -15.00
N MET A 118 7.35 -0.92 -14.10
CA MET A 118 8.50 -0.12 -13.67
C MET A 118 9.40 -0.91 -12.73
N THR A 119 10.70 -0.97 -13.04
CA THR A 119 11.74 -1.70 -12.27
C THR A 119 12.73 -0.78 -11.56
N SER A 120 12.37 0.51 -11.40
CA SER A 120 13.20 1.55 -10.79
C SER A 120 12.43 2.29 -9.68
N GLY A 121 13.13 3.14 -8.92
CA GLY A 121 12.56 3.80 -7.76
C GLY A 121 12.14 2.81 -6.69
N PHE A 122 11.07 3.12 -5.96
CA PHE A 122 10.54 2.25 -4.92
C PHE A 122 10.00 0.92 -5.48
N TRP A 123 9.48 0.93 -6.72
CA TRP A 123 9.01 -0.28 -7.40
C TRP A 123 10.16 -1.19 -7.86
N GLY A 124 11.38 -0.66 -7.98
CA GLY A 124 12.60 -1.45 -8.16
C GLY A 124 13.14 -2.08 -6.88
N MET A 125 12.77 -1.55 -5.71
CA MET A 125 13.21 -2.08 -4.41
C MET A 125 12.36 -3.27 -3.96
N ALA A 126 11.03 -3.12 -4.05
CA ALA A 126 10.05 -4.17 -3.79
C ALA A 126 8.77 -3.91 -4.58
N ARG A 127 8.06 -4.98 -4.95
CA ARG A 127 6.87 -4.90 -5.80
C ARG A 127 5.68 -4.20 -5.12
N HIS A 128 5.67 -4.11 -3.79
CA HIS A 128 4.60 -3.50 -3.00
C HIS A 128 5.15 -2.66 -1.84
N LEU A 129 6.20 -1.87 -2.09
CA LEU A 129 6.80 -1.04 -1.02
C LEU A 129 5.82 0.02 -0.47
N ASN A 130 4.81 0.41 -1.25
CA ASN A 130 3.72 1.24 -0.76
C ASN A 130 2.97 0.59 0.41
N TYR A 131 2.78 -0.74 0.41
CA TYR A 131 2.14 -1.45 1.52
C TYR A 131 3.04 -1.46 2.76
N THR A 132 4.36 -1.54 2.59
CA THR A 132 5.30 -1.39 3.71
C THR A 132 5.19 -0.02 4.36
N GLY A 133 5.09 1.05 3.55
CA GLY A 133 4.82 2.40 4.07
C GLY A 133 3.50 2.50 4.85
N ASP A 134 2.46 1.83 4.37
CA ASP A 134 1.14 1.78 5.03
C ASP A 134 1.20 1.01 6.38
N LEU A 135 1.94 -0.10 6.42
CA LEU A 135 2.19 -0.85 7.67
C LEU A 135 3.02 -0.04 8.67
N MET A 136 4.00 0.73 8.22
CA MET A 136 4.76 1.62 9.11
C MET A 136 3.86 2.68 9.75
N GLY A 137 2.97 3.30 8.96
CA GLY A 137 1.97 4.25 9.48
C GLY A 137 1.01 3.58 10.45
N SER A 138 0.54 2.38 10.11
CA SER A 138 -0.35 1.59 10.96
C SER A 138 0.29 1.24 12.31
N LEU A 139 1.57 0.86 12.31
CA LEU A 139 2.34 0.59 13.52
C LEU A 139 2.55 1.87 14.34
N ALA A 140 2.80 3.01 13.69
CA ALA A 140 2.93 4.29 14.38
C ALA A 140 1.63 4.68 15.11
N TYR A 141 0.46 4.49 14.50
CA TYR A 141 -0.82 4.73 15.17
C TYR A 141 -0.99 3.86 16.42
N CYS A 142 -0.62 2.58 16.35
CA CYS A 142 -0.69 1.66 17.49
C CYS A 142 0.31 2.06 18.58
N ALA A 143 1.56 2.37 18.21
CA ALA A 143 2.62 2.72 19.13
C ALA A 143 2.38 4.05 19.87
N ALA A 144 1.56 4.94 19.30
CA ALA A 144 1.08 6.14 19.99
C ALA A 144 0.27 5.81 21.26
N CYS A 145 -0.29 4.59 21.37
CA CYS A 145 -1.00 4.10 22.56
C CYS A 145 -0.09 3.45 23.62
N GLY A 146 1.25 3.50 23.45
CA GLY A 146 2.19 2.83 24.34
C GLY A 146 2.14 1.30 24.22
N PHE A 147 2.71 0.58 25.20
CA PHE A 147 2.85 -0.89 25.17
C PHE A 147 2.11 -1.60 26.31
N GLY A 148 1.28 -0.87 27.07
CA GLY A 148 0.58 -1.41 28.24
C GLY A 148 -0.60 -2.33 27.91
N HIS A 149 -1.10 -2.31 26.66
CA HIS A 149 -2.23 -3.13 26.25
C HIS A 149 -2.11 -3.55 24.79
N ILE A 150 -2.54 -4.77 24.47
CA ILE A 150 -2.44 -5.33 23.12
C ILE A 150 -3.55 -4.85 22.17
N LEU A 151 -4.69 -4.42 22.72
CA LEU A 151 -5.89 -4.05 21.94
C LEU A 151 -5.60 -3.04 20.80
N PRO A 152 -4.87 -1.92 21.01
CA PRO A 152 -4.55 -1.00 19.92
C PRO A 152 -3.76 -1.64 18.78
N TYR A 153 -2.93 -2.65 19.08
CA TYR A 153 -2.08 -3.35 18.12
C TYR A 153 -2.84 -4.39 17.28
N PHE A 154 -4.10 -4.68 17.62
CA PHE A 154 -4.95 -5.48 16.75
C PHE A 154 -5.06 -4.85 15.35
N TYR A 155 -5.02 -3.53 15.25
CA TYR A 155 -5.04 -2.82 13.98
C TYR A 155 -3.85 -3.16 13.07
N ILE A 156 -2.61 -3.12 13.57
CA ILE A 156 -1.44 -3.46 12.75
C ILE A 156 -1.44 -4.95 12.36
N VAL A 157 -1.92 -5.83 13.22
CA VAL A 157 -2.09 -7.26 12.91
C VAL A 157 -3.08 -7.43 11.77
N TYR A 158 -4.27 -6.82 11.88
CA TYR A 158 -5.28 -6.84 10.82
C TYR A 158 -4.75 -6.26 9.50
N MET A 159 -4.12 -5.08 9.53
CA MET A 159 -3.55 -4.43 8.34
C MET A 159 -2.47 -5.30 7.69
N THR A 160 -1.66 -6.00 8.47
CA THR A 160 -0.67 -6.95 7.94
C THR A 160 -1.34 -8.09 7.20
N ILE A 161 -2.34 -8.74 7.79
CA ILE A 161 -3.08 -9.83 7.14
C ILE A 161 -3.75 -9.32 5.86
N LEU A 162 -4.43 -8.18 5.91
CA LEU A 162 -5.10 -7.58 4.77
C LEU A 162 -4.14 -7.30 3.61
N LEU A 163 -3.01 -6.65 3.89
CA LEU A 163 -2.04 -6.25 2.86
C LEU A 163 -1.24 -7.43 2.32
N VAL A 164 -0.93 -8.44 3.14
CA VAL A 164 -0.32 -9.69 2.66
C VAL A 164 -1.29 -10.44 1.74
N HIS A 165 -2.55 -10.59 2.15
CA HIS A 165 -3.57 -11.23 1.32
C HIS A 165 -3.77 -10.46 0.00
N ARG A 166 -3.86 -9.13 0.06
CA ARG A 166 -3.96 -8.25 -1.11
C ARG A 166 -2.74 -8.37 -2.03
N CYS A 167 -1.53 -8.43 -1.46
CA CYS A 167 -0.29 -8.63 -2.21
C CYS A 167 -0.34 -9.96 -2.98
N VAL A 168 -0.66 -11.07 -2.31
CA VAL A 168 -0.74 -12.40 -2.95
C VAL A 168 -1.79 -12.43 -4.07
N ARG A 169 -2.96 -11.83 -3.85
CA ARG A 169 -4.00 -11.71 -4.88
C ARG A 169 -3.52 -10.90 -6.09
N ASP A 170 -2.85 -9.78 -5.86
CA ASP A 170 -2.31 -8.94 -6.93
C ASP A 170 -1.21 -9.67 -7.72
N GLU A 171 -0.31 -10.37 -7.04
CA GLU A 171 0.75 -11.18 -7.66
C GLU A 171 0.16 -12.28 -8.54
N HIS A 172 -0.85 -13.00 -8.05
CA HIS A 172 -1.53 -14.03 -8.84
C HIS A 172 -2.20 -13.43 -10.08
N ARG A 173 -2.89 -12.29 -9.93
CA ARG A 173 -3.53 -11.59 -11.05
C ARG A 173 -2.51 -11.10 -12.08
N CYS A 174 -1.42 -10.48 -11.64
CA CYS A 174 -0.37 -9.99 -12.52
C CYS A 174 0.35 -11.13 -13.23
N SER A 175 0.56 -12.26 -12.56
CA SER A 175 1.09 -13.48 -13.16
C SER A 175 0.18 -14.03 -14.26
N SER A 176 -1.12 -14.14 -13.99
CA SER A 176 -2.10 -14.59 -14.99
C SER A 176 -2.24 -13.62 -16.16
N LYS A 177 -2.11 -12.30 -15.90
CA LYS A 177 -2.25 -11.26 -16.91
C LYS A 177 -1.04 -11.13 -17.83
N TYR A 178 0.17 -11.05 -17.27
CA TYR A 178 1.39 -10.76 -18.04
C TYR A 178 2.27 -11.99 -18.29
N GLY A 179 1.98 -13.14 -17.66
CA GLY A 179 2.65 -14.40 -17.92
C GLY A 179 4.18 -14.32 -17.83
N LYS A 180 4.87 -14.55 -18.97
CA LYS A 180 6.34 -14.54 -19.04
C LYS A 180 6.94 -13.18 -18.69
N ASP A 181 6.27 -12.08 -19.03
CA ASP A 181 6.76 -10.74 -18.72
C ASP A 181 6.66 -10.46 -17.21
N TRP A 182 5.66 -11.03 -16.53
CA TRP A 182 5.59 -11.00 -15.07
C TRP A 182 6.76 -11.74 -14.43
N LYS A 183 7.10 -12.93 -14.96
CA LYS A 183 8.24 -13.71 -14.46
C LYS A 183 9.53 -12.90 -14.58
N ARG A 184 9.77 -12.28 -15.74
CA ARG A 184 10.93 -11.39 -15.95
C ARG A 184 10.92 -10.23 -14.96
N TYR A 185 9.75 -9.66 -14.66
CA TYR A 185 9.62 -8.61 -13.65
C TYR A 185 9.95 -9.09 -12.24
N THR A 186 9.47 -10.27 -11.83
CA THR A 186 9.79 -10.86 -10.52
C THR A 186 11.25 -11.30 -10.41
N ASP A 187 11.91 -11.65 -11.51
CA ASP A 187 13.34 -11.97 -11.51
C ASP A 187 14.18 -10.71 -11.26
N VAL A 188 13.76 -9.56 -11.80
CA VAL A 188 14.43 -8.26 -11.59
C VAL A 188 14.12 -7.68 -10.20
N VAL A 189 12.87 -7.79 -9.75
CA VAL A 189 12.41 -7.28 -8.45
C VAL A 189 11.86 -8.46 -7.64
N PRO A 190 12.70 -9.28 -6.99
CA PRO A 190 12.27 -10.52 -6.32
C PRO A 190 11.46 -10.31 -5.04
N ARG A 191 11.61 -9.14 -4.40
CA ARG A 191 11.02 -8.79 -3.11
C ARG A 191 9.58 -8.30 -3.25
N ARG A 192 8.66 -8.80 -2.42
CA ARG A 192 7.25 -8.42 -2.45
C ARG A 192 6.99 -7.16 -1.62
N LEU A 193 7.31 -7.19 -0.34
CA LEU A 193 6.93 -6.17 0.64
C LEU A 193 8.16 -5.57 1.31
N ILE A 194 8.93 -6.38 2.03
CA ILE A 194 10.06 -5.93 2.85
C ILE A 194 11.34 -6.45 2.21
N PRO A 195 12.21 -5.55 1.71
CA PRO A 195 13.48 -5.98 1.13
C PRO A 195 14.31 -6.84 2.08
N GLY A 196 14.60 -8.07 1.68
CA GLY A 196 15.42 -9.02 2.45
C GLY A 196 14.65 -9.95 3.39
N VAL A 197 13.31 -9.85 3.45
CA VAL A 197 12.46 -10.74 4.25
C VAL A 197 11.39 -11.41 3.39
N PHE A 198 10.60 -10.61 2.67
CA PHE A 198 9.44 -11.06 1.89
C PHE A 198 9.23 -10.18 0.67
#